data_AF-A0A2E1NA79-F1
#
_entry.id   AF-A0A2E1NA79-F1
#
_cell.length_a   1.000
_cell.length_b   1.000
_cell.length_c   1.000
_cell.angle_alpha   90.00
_cell.angle_beta   90.00
_cell.angle_gamma   90.00
#
_symmetry.space_group_name_H-M   'P 1'
#
loop_
_entity.id
_entity.type
_entity.pdbx_description
1 polymer ?
#
loop_
_entity_poly.entity_id
_entity_poly.type
_entity_poly.pdbx_seq_one_letter_code
_entity_poly.pdbx_strand_id
1 'polypeptide(L)'
;MLNSLPHPDDERTLAAARDALLTGMSNVFIVGEEEFHIDACFLALYQQLKREPGLQLHRMMSPKVDDIVELFNTVLADLSIEEARNQQAHERHLIVMPDFGPNAGKEWMACESLVNTFPGANVGMLAFSTIDNHDASALQQLSLKSRNKLIRLTPMDSASMEHYLNHCHERGALLEMLPSLADSHWYGLASDIAGLSADDAPTHSVLDYDESKSAAPASPQLPDLPGEASSNEPEEGLAKARKPRINWAALLPRVTSLVSASLIVLLAAVLFLAVAGALHPPIWEATQVIARPVWDQLMVWLEQLLAKIPR
;
A
#
# COMPACT_ATOMS: atom_id res chain seq x y z
N MET A 1 -3.24 23.30 -11.33
CA MET A 1 -2.33 22.15 -11.17
C MET A 1 -1.10 22.72 -10.53
N LEU A 2 -0.70 22.24 -9.34
CA LEU A 2 0.49 22.75 -8.66
C LEU A 2 1.72 22.50 -9.55
N ASN A 3 2.34 23.59 -10.02
CA ASN A 3 3.66 23.54 -10.64
C ASN A 3 4.76 23.71 -9.57
N SER A 4 4.55 23.16 -8.37
CA SER A 4 5.54 23.18 -7.31
C SER A 4 6.81 22.50 -7.81
N LEU A 5 7.90 23.27 -7.79
CA LEU A 5 9.20 22.80 -8.21
C LEU A 5 9.80 21.97 -7.07
N PRO A 6 10.60 20.93 -7.34
CA PRO A 6 11.33 20.28 -6.26
C PRO A 6 12.32 21.27 -5.64
N HIS A 7 12.73 21.02 -4.39
CA HIS A 7 13.81 21.81 -3.78
C HIS A 7 15.07 21.73 -4.65
N PRO A 8 15.85 22.81 -4.85
CA PRO A 8 17.10 22.76 -5.60
C PRO A 8 18.05 21.66 -5.10
N ASP A 9 18.16 21.49 -3.79
CA ASP A 9 19.04 20.47 -3.19
C ASP A 9 18.55 19.02 -3.41
N ASP A 10 17.27 18.80 -3.72
CA ASP A 10 16.74 17.47 -4.03
C ASP A 10 17.09 17.00 -5.44
N GLU A 11 17.61 17.85 -6.33
CA GLU A 11 17.94 17.44 -7.70
C GLU A 11 18.85 16.19 -7.73
N ARG A 12 19.82 16.13 -6.80
CA ARG A 12 20.71 14.97 -6.63
C ARG A 12 19.95 13.74 -6.12
N THR A 13 19.03 13.94 -5.18
CA THR A 13 18.20 12.90 -4.58
C THR A 13 17.25 12.29 -5.62
N LEU A 14 16.59 13.13 -6.42
CA LEU A 14 15.71 12.71 -7.51
C LEU A 14 16.49 12.06 -8.66
N ALA A 15 17.69 12.54 -8.98
CA ALA A 15 18.57 11.89 -9.96
C ALA A 15 19.01 10.49 -9.49
N ALA A 16 19.36 10.33 -8.20
CA ALA A 16 19.71 9.04 -7.62
C ALA A 16 18.51 8.07 -7.55
N ALA A 17 17.30 8.59 -7.29
CA ALA A 17 16.06 7.83 -7.40
C ALA A 17 15.82 7.36 -8.84
N ARG A 18 15.97 8.25 -9.83
CA ARG A 18 15.78 7.94 -11.25
C ARG A 18 16.77 6.88 -11.73
N ASP A 19 18.06 7.01 -11.42
CA ASP A 19 19.07 6.00 -11.78
C ASP A 19 18.81 4.64 -11.10
N ALA A 20 18.39 4.63 -9.83
CA ALA A 20 18.01 3.39 -9.16
C ALA A 20 16.80 2.69 -9.81
N LEU A 21 15.83 3.47 -10.30
CA LEU A 21 14.64 2.97 -10.99
C LEU A 21 14.94 2.49 -12.41
N LEU A 22 15.79 3.18 -13.17
CA LEU A 22 16.07 2.87 -14.58
C LEU A 22 17.21 1.87 -14.74
N THR A 23 18.38 2.19 -14.19
CA THR A 23 19.63 1.40 -14.33
C THR A 23 19.74 0.35 -13.23
N GLY A 24 19.44 0.73 -11.99
CA GLY A 24 19.59 -0.12 -10.81
C GLY A 24 18.52 -1.20 -10.66
N MET A 25 17.50 -1.22 -11.54
CA MET A 25 16.37 -2.16 -11.52
C MET A 25 15.71 -2.34 -10.14
N SER A 26 15.81 -1.29 -9.32
CA SER A 26 15.44 -1.27 -7.91
C SER A 26 14.02 -0.73 -7.74
N ASN A 27 13.39 -1.10 -6.63
CA ASN A 27 12.22 -0.44 -6.10
C ASN A 27 12.70 0.75 -5.25
N VAL A 28 12.10 1.92 -5.41
CA VAL A 28 12.47 3.13 -4.67
C VAL A 28 11.35 3.55 -3.73
N PHE A 29 11.72 3.82 -2.48
CA PHE A 29 10.82 4.31 -1.44
C PHE A 29 11.36 5.65 -0.95
N ILE A 30 10.65 6.73 -1.20
CA ILE A 30 11.04 8.09 -0.80
C ILE A 30 10.21 8.48 0.43
N VAL A 31 10.88 8.94 1.49
CA VAL A 31 10.22 9.52 2.66
C VAL A 31 10.68 10.95 2.91
N GLY A 32 9.74 11.82 3.29
CA GLY A 32 10.01 13.19 3.76
C GLY A 32 9.28 13.49 5.06
N GLU A 33 9.45 14.69 5.58
CA GLU A 33 8.74 15.17 6.77
C GLU A 33 7.45 15.91 6.37
N GLU A 34 7.54 16.84 5.40
CA GLU A 34 6.44 17.70 4.96
C GLU A 34 5.73 17.17 3.70
N GLU A 35 4.39 17.12 3.72
CA GLU A 35 3.57 16.58 2.63
C GLU A 35 3.73 17.37 1.32
N PHE A 36 3.68 18.70 1.37
CA PHE A 36 3.84 19.56 0.16
C PHE A 36 5.21 19.38 -0.52
N HIS A 37 6.25 19.06 0.26
CA HIS A 37 7.62 18.85 -0.21
C HIS A 37 7.76 17.50 -0.89
N ILE A 38 7.15 16.46 -0.31
CA ILE A 38 7.00 15.14 -0.91
C ILE A 38 6.24 15.25 -2.24
N ASP A 39 5.14 15.99 -2.29
CA ASP A 39 4.32 16.20 -3.49
C ASP A 39 5.10 16.89 -4.62
N ALA A 40 5.86 17.95 -4.30
CA ALA A 40 6.72 18.63 -5.27
C ALA A 40 7.80 17.67 -5.84
N CYS A 41 8.42 16.87 -4.97
CA CYS A 41 9.37 15.82 -5.37
C CYS A 41 8.73 14.71 -6.22
N PHE A 42 7.51 14.27 -5.88
CA PHE A 42 6.74 13.30 -6.65
C PHE A 42 6.43 13.84 -8.05
N LEU A 43 5.87 15.04 -8.16
CA LEU A 43 5.54 15.66 -9.44
C LEU A 43 6.78 15.82 -10.33
N ALA A 44 7.89 16.26 -9.75
CA ALA A 44 9.16 16.40 -10.46
C ALA A 44 9.68 15.06 -11.00
N LEU A 45 9.78 14.03 -10.15
CA LEU A 45 10.29 12.71 -10.57
C LEU A 45 9.34 12.01 -11.55
N TYR A 46 8.03 12.08 -11.31
CA TYR A 46 7.02 11.53 -12.23
C TYR A 46 7.09 12.18 -13.62
N GLN A 47 7.26 13.50 -13.69
CA GLN A 47 7.47 14.19 -14.96
C GLN A 47 8.79 13.83 -15.64
N GLN A 48 9.87 13.58 -14.90
CA GLN A 48 11.13 13.09 -15.48
C GLN A 48 10.92 11.70 -16.08
N LEU A 49 10.40 10.76 -15.29
CA LEU A 49 10.15 9.38 -15.72
C LEU A 49 9.19 9.29 -16.91
N LYS A 50 8.16 10.14 -16.99
CA LYS A 50 7.21 10.17 -18.12
C LYS A 50 7.87 10.55 -19.46
N ARG A 51 9.09 11.11 -19.45
CA ARG A 51 9.86 11.45 -20.66
C ARG A 51 10.82 10.33 -21.09
N GLU A 52 11.00 9.28 -20.28
CA GLU A 52 11.93 8.19 -20.58
C GLU A 52 11.29 7.20 -21.58
N PRO A 53 11.96 6.87 -22.70
CA PRO A 53 11.42 5.97 -23.71
C PRO A 53 11.42 4.51 -23.22
N GLY A 54 10.36 3.76 -23.55
CA GLY A 54 10.22 2.35 -23.15
C GLY A 54 9.80 2.13 -21.68
N LEU A 55 9.45 3.20 -20.96
CA LEU A 55 8.94 3.14 -19.60
C LEU A 55 7.42 3.35 -19.55
N GLN A 56 6.69 2.37 -19.01
CA GLN A 56 5.25 2.43 -18.78
C GLN A 56 4.98 2.81 -17.32
N LEU A 57 4.27 3.91 -17.08
CA LEU A 57 3.97 4.42 -15.73
C LEU A 57 2.54 4.11 -15.31
N HIS A 58 2.40 3.30 -14.26
CA HIS A 58 1.12 2.90 -13.66
C HIS A 58 0.92 3.65 -12.34
N ARG A 59 0.25 4.81 -12.36
CA ARG A 59 -0.05 5.58 -11.14
C ARG A 59 -1.20 4.93 -10.38
N MET A 60 -0.97 4.57 -9.12
CA MET A 60 -1.96 3.98 -8.21
C MET A 60 -1.98 4.77 -6.90
N MET A 61 -3.12 5.37 -6.54
CA MET A 61 -3.21 6.25 -5.36
C MET A 61 -3.19 5.49 -4.03
N SER A 62 -3.81 4.31 -3.98
CA SER A 62 -3.80 3.41 -2.82
C SER A 62 -4.02 1.99 -3.34
N PRO A 63 -2.99 1.35 -3.92
CA PRO A 63 -3.15 0.05 -4.52
C PRO A 63 -3.29 -1.03 -3.47
N LYS A 64 -4.34 -1.84 -3.61
CA LYS A 64 -4.43 -3.12 -2.91
C LYS A 64 -3.56 -4.15 -3.64
N VAL A 65 -3.26 -5.23 -2.93
CA VAL A 65 -2.56 -6.39 -3.50
C VAL A 65 -3.30 -6.91 -4.74
N ASP A 66 -4.63 -6.93 -4.72
CA ASP A 66 -5.46 -7.38 -5.85
C ASP A 66 -5.28 -6.52 -7.11
N ASP A 67 -5.24 -5.18 -6.97
CA ASP A 67 -5.05 -4.25 -8.10
C ASP A 67 -3.67 -4.44 -8.76
N ILE A 68 -2.65 -4.72 -7.94
CA ILE A 68 -1.29 -5.00 -8.41
C ILE A 68 -1.20 -6.40 -9.02
N VAL A 69 -1.92 -7.40 -8.51
CA VAL A 69 -2.04 -8.72 -9.13
C VAL A 69 -2.75 -8.64 -10.49
N GLU A 70 -3.79 -7.82 -10.65
CA GLU A 70 -4.46 -7.59 -11.94
C GLU A 70 -3.51 -6.94 -12.96
N LEU A 71 -2.76 -5.92 -12.55
CA LEU A 71 -1.72 -5.32 -13.37
C LEU A 71 -0.63 -6.34 -13.76
N PHE A 72 -0.16 -7.15 -12.80
CA PHE A 72 0.82 -8.21 -13.06
C PHE A 72 0.28 -9.25 -14.05
N ASN A 73 -0.95 -9.70 -13.89
CA ASN A 73 -1.58 -10.64 -14.81
C ASN A 73 -1.74 -10.06 -16.22
N THR A 74 -1.92 -8.73 -16.34
CA THR A 74 -1.98 -8.04 -17.63
C THR A 74 -0.59 -7.92 -18.26
N VAL A 75 0.43 -7.49 -17.50
CA VAL A 75 1.83 -7.40 -17.97
C VAL A 75 2.41 -8.78 -18.31
N LEU A 76 1.98 -9.83 -17.61
CA LEU A 76 2.38 -11.21 -17.86
C LEU A 76 1.47 -11.94 -18.87
N ALA A 77 0.39 -11.34 -19.36
CA ALA A 77 -0.55 -12.02 -20.27
C ALA A 77 0.12 -12.46 -21.58
N ASP A 78 1.06 -11.64 -22.06
CA ASP A 78 1.81 -11.87 -23.30
C ASP A 78 3.16 -12.59 -23.07
N LEU A 79 3.47 -12.98 -21.82
CA LEU A 79 4.71 -13.67 -21.44
C LEU A 79 4.43 -15.09 -20.93
N SER A 80 5.18 -16.08 -21.40
CA SER A 80 5.15 -17.39 -20.74
C SER A 80 5.72 -17.30 -19.32
N ILE A 81 5.34 -18.22 -18.44
CA ILE A 81 5.87 -18.31 -17.06
C ILE A 81 7.41 -18.43 -17.05
N GLU A 82 7.99 -19.02 -18.10
CA GLU A 82 9.43 -19.22 -18.25
C GLU A 82 10.15 -17.95 -18.74
N GLU A 83 9.51 -17.13 -19.57
CA GLU A 83 10.00 -15.79 -19.91
C GLU A 83 9.86 -14.85 -18.70
N ALA A 84 8.69 -14.79 -18.07
CA ALA A 84 8.40 -14.02 -16.86
C ALA A 84 9.38 -14.27 -15.69
N ARG A 85 10.06 -15.42 -15.67
CA ARG A 85 11.06 -15.78 -14.66
C ARG A 85 12.51 -15.67 -15.12
N ASN A 86 12.80 -15.79 -16.43
CA ASN A 86 14.18 -15.93 -16.93
C ASN A 86 14.58 -14.94 -18.04
N GLN A 87 13.65 -14.19 -18.64
CA GLN A 87 13.92 -13.22 -19.72
C GLN A 87 13.30 -11.86 -19.36
N GLN A 88 14.09 -10.78 -19.40
CA GLN A 88 13.57 -9.44 -19.14
C GLN A 88 12.79 -8.91 -20.34
N ALA A 89 11.51 -8.56 -20.12
CA ALA A 89 10.69 -7.86 -21.09
C ALA A 89 11.36 -6.55 -21.55
N HIS A 90 11.23 -6.23 -22.85
CA HIS A 90 11.82 -5.02 -23.43
C HIS A 90 11.22 -3.72 -22.88
N GLU A 91 9.93 -3.72 -22.54
CA GLU A 91 9.30 -2.60 -21.85
C GLU A 91 9.49 -2.73 -20.34
N ARG A 92 9.75 -1.61 -19.67
CA ARG A 92 9.86 -1.52 -18.23
C ARG A 92 8.58 -0.93 -17.66
N HIS A 93 7.97 -1.59 -16.69
CA HIS A 93 6.76 -1.10 -16.04
C HIS A 93 7.11 -0.55 -14.65
N LEU A 94 6.57 0.61 -14.29
CA LEU A 94 6.76 1.20 -12.98
C LEU A 94 5.42 1.50 -12.31
N ILE A 95 5.19 0.87 -11.16
CA ILE A 95 4.05 1.16 -10.29
C ILE A 95 4.42 2.38 -9.45
N VAL A 96 3.66 3.48 -9.57
CA VAL A 96 3.95 4.75 -8.91
C VAL A 96 2.85 5.10 -7.91
N MET A 97 3.23 5.22 -6.64
CA MET A 97 2.35 5.45 -5.49
C MET A 97 2.72 6.81 -4.86
N PRO A 98 1.93 7.87 -5.11
CA PRO A 98 2.27 9.24 -4.72
C PRO A 98 2.03 9.56 -3.24
N ASP A 99 1.05 8.87 -2.62
CA ASP A 99 0.81 8.89 -1.19
C ASP A 99 0.70 7.44 -0.72
N PHE A 100 1.43 7.10 0.32
CA PHE A 100 1.61 5.74 0.79
C PHE A 100 1.40 5.68 2.31
N GLY A 101 0.11 5.84 2.66
CA GLY A 101 -0.41 6.08 4.00
C GLY A 101 -0.11 5.02 5.09
N PRO A 102 -0.67 5.18 6.30
CA PRO A 102 -0.17 4.59 7.56
C PRO A 102 -0.31 3.06 7.74
N ASN A 103 -0.61 2.29 6.69
CA ASN A 103 -0.49 0.82 6.67
C ASN A 103 0.33 0.29 5.49
N ALA A 104 0.70 1.17 4.57
CA ALA A 104 1.12 0.80 3.23
C ALA A 104 2.48 0.08 3.22
N GLY A 105 3.34 0.26 4.24
CA GLY A 105 4.58 -0.53 4.41
C GLY A 105 4.36 -2.06 4.41
N LYS A 106 3.19 -2.55 4.86
CA LYS A 106 2.82 -3.98 4.76
C LYS A 106 2.42 -4.37 3.34
N GLU A 107 1.70 -3.50 2.66
CA GLU A 107 1.24 -3.68 1.28
C GLU A 107 2.44 -3.65 0.31
N TRP A 108 3.39 -2.73 0.52
CA TRP A 108 4.68 -2.72 -0.16
C TRP A 108 5.41 -4.05 -0.02
N MET A 109 5.52 -4.59 1.20
CA MET A 109 6.22 -5.86 1.42
C MET A 109 5.56 -7.04 0.67
N ALA A 110 4.23 -7.04 0.53
CA ALA A 110 3.51 -8.02 -0.28
C ALA A 110 3.76 -7.83 -1.79
N CYS A 111 3.65 -6.59 -2.28
CA CYS A 111 3.80 -6.25 -3.69
C CYS A 111 5.26 -6.41 -4.17
N GLU A 112 6.23 -6.05 -3.34
CA GLU A 112 7.65 -6.26 -3.56
C GLU A 112 7.98 -7.76 -3.63
N SER A 113 7.35 -8.60 -2.80
CA SER A 113 7.47 -10.06 -2.90
C SER A 113 6.96 -10.59 -4.25
N LEU A 114 5.84 -10.06 -4.76
CA LEU A 114 5.31 -10.39 -6.08
C LEU A 114 6.26 -9.94 -7.20
N VAL A 115 6.70 -8.68 -7.19
CA VAL A 115 7.66 -8.10 -8.15
C VAL A 115 9.00 -8.84 -8.18
N ASN A 116 9.44 -9.34 -7.02
CA ASN A 116 10.68 -10.11 -6.91
C ASN A 116 10.53 -11.59 -7.33
N THR A 117 9.30 -12.11 -7.39
CA THR A 117 9.03 -13.49 -7.85
C THR A 117 9.10 -13.59 -9.39
N PHE A 118 8.78 -12.52 -10.11
CA PHE A 118 8.75 -12.47 -11.58
C PHE A 118 9.70 -11.39 -12.14
N PRO A 119 11.04 -11.58 -12.02
CA PRO A 119 12.01 -10.58 -12.47
C PRO A 119 12.00 -10.33 -13.99
N GLY A 120 11.48 -11.29 -14.78
CA GLY A 120 11.32 -11.15 -16.22
C GLY A 120 10.19 -10.19 -16.64
N ALA A 121 9.21 -9.97 -15.75
CA ALA A 121 8.13 -9.00 -15.95
C ALA A 121 8.63 -7.53 -16.05
N ASN A 122 9.90 -7.28 -15.71
CA ASN A 122 10.53 -5.95 -15.74
C ASN A 122 9.71 -4.87 -15.00
N VAL A 123 9.02 -5.26 -13.93
CA VAL A 123 8.29 -4.33 -13.05
C VAL A 123 9.23 -3.77 -11.99
N GLY A 124 9.07 -2.49 -11.68
CA GLY A 124 9.61 -1.84 -10.48
C GLY A 124 8.51 -1.08 -9.73
N MET A 125 8.83 -0.65 -8.51
CA MET A 125 7.93 0.15 -7.67
C MET A 125 8.58 1.47 -7.27
N LEU A 126 7.79 2.54 -7.22
CA LEU A 126 8.13 3.85 -6.69
C LEU A 126 7.03 4.29 -5.72
N ALA A 127 7.36 4.53 -4.46
CA ALA A 127 6.43 5.07 -3.47
C ALA A 127 6.98 6.32 -2.77
N PHE A 128 6.07 7.18 -2.33
CA PHE A 128 6.31 8.40 -1.55
C PHE A 128 5.45 8.38 -0.28
N SER A 129 5.99 8.86 0.85
CA SER A 129 5.23 8.98 2.10
C SER A 129 5.85 10.01 3.05
N THR A 130 5.04 10.56 3.96
CA THR A 130 5.56 11.16 5.20
C THR A 130 6.25 10.10 6.06
N ILE A 131 7.25 10.51 6.84
CA ILE A 131 8.01 9.61 7.71
C ILE A 131 7.17 9.09 8.89
N ASP A 132 6.24 9.90 9.39
CA ASP A 132 5.37 9.59 10.53
C ASP A 132 4.36 8.46 10.24
N ASN A 133 4.10 8.16 8.97
CA ASN A 133 3.27 7.03 8.56
C ASN A 133 3.94 5.66 8.79
N HIS A 134 5.24 5.59 9.12
CA HIS A 134 6.01 4.34 9.14
C HIS A 134 6.83 4.14 10.41
N ASP A 135 6.69 2.96 11.02
CA ASP A 135 7.60 2.51 12.08
C ASP A 135 9.06 2.51 11.59
N ALA A 136 9.97 3.04 12.40
CA ALA A 136 11.40 3.06 12.07
C ALA A 136 11.98 1.65 11.77
N SER A 137 11.43 0.62 12.43
CA SER A 137 11.77 -0.79 12.18
C SER A 137 11.29 -1.30 10.83
N ALA A 138 10.13 -0.83 10.34
CA ALA A 138 9.63 -1.16 9.00
C ALA A 138 10.51 -0.52 7.93
N LEU A 139 10.82 0.77 8.06
CA LEU A 139 11.77 1.46 7.16
C LEU A 139 13.15 0.78 7.16
N GLN A 140 13.64 0.34 8.32
CA GLN A 140 14.89 -0.40 8.41
C GLN A 140 14.81 -1.74 7.67
N GLN A 141 13.75 -2.53 7.85
CA GLN A 141 13.55 -3.79 7.12
C GLN A 141 13.48 -3.59 5.61
N LEU A 142 12.84 -2.51 5.13
CA LEU A 142 12.82 -2.14 3.72
C LEU A 142 14.24 -1.86 3.19
N SER A 143 15.05 -1.09 3.92
CA SER A 143 16.42 -0.74 3.53
C SER A 143 17.41 -1.91 3.49
N LEU A 144 17.12 -3.02 4.19
CA LEU A 144 17.99 -4.20 4.24
C LEU A 144 17.86 -5.12 3.00
N LYS A 145 16.85 -4.91 2.16
CA LYS A 145 16.60 -5.73 0.97
C LYS A 145 17.34 -5.18 -0.24
N SER A 146 18.12 -6.02 -0.92
CA SER A 146 19.03 -5.62 -2.00
C SER A 146 18.39 -4.93 -3.22
N ARG A 147 17.11 -5.19 -3.51
CA ARG A 147 16.36 -4.51 -4.59
C ARG A 147 15.61 -3.25 -4.13
N ASN A 148 15.61 -2.91 -2.84
CA ASN A 148 14.92 -1.73 -2.33
C ASN A 148 15.94 -0.61 -2.03
N LYS A 149 15.67 0.60 -2.51
CA LYS A 149 16.36 1.81 -2.06
C LYS A 149 15.39 2.70 -1.28
N LEU A 150 15.57 2.73 0.03
CA LEU A 150 15.00 3.78 0.88
C LEU A 150 15.82 5.05 0.69
N ILE A 151 15.15 6.13 0.31
CA ILE A 151 15.70 7.46 0.14
C ILE A 151 14.95 8.38 1.11
N ARG A 152 15.70 9.20 1.85
CA ARG A 152 15.12 10.26 2.69
C ARG A 152 15.34 11.59 1.98
N LEU A 153 14.29 12.39 1.85
CA LEU A 153 14.40 13.78 1.45
C LEU A 153 15.17 14.56 2.53
N THR A 154 15.79 15.67 2.13
CA THR A 154 16.48 16.55 3.07
C THR A 154 15.45 17.22 3.99
N PRO A 155 15.62 17.21 5.33
CA PRO A 155 14.75 17.96 6.22
C PRO A 155 14.70 19.44 5.85
N MET A 156 13.51 20.04 5.86
CA MET A 156 13.32 21.47 5.61
C MET A 156 13.65 22.27 6.87
N ASP A 157 14.91 22.67 7.04
CA ASP A 157 15.23 23.70 8.03
C ASP A 157 14.74 25.09 7.56
N SER A 158 14.68 26.06 8.48
CA SER A 158 14.14 27.39 8.16
C SER A 158 14.90 28.12 7.05
N ALA A 159 16.21 27.89 6.91
CA ALA A 159 17.02 28.54 5.88
C ALA A 159 16.82 27.87 4.51
N SER A 160 16.74 26.55 4.46
CA SER A 160 16.37 25.80 3.25
C SER A 160 14.96 26.17 2.79
N MET A 161 13.98 26.21 3.70
CA MET A 161 12.61 26.56 3.36
C MET A 161 12.48 28.03 2.92
N GLU A 162 13.18 28.97 3.55
CA GLU A 162 13.24 30.35 3.07
C GLU A 162 13.85 30.43 1.65
N HIS A 163 14.94 29.70 1.38
CA HIS A 163 15.54 29.64 0.05
C HIS A 163 14.57 29.05 -1.00
N TYR A 164 13.86 27.98 -0.64
CA TYR A 164 12.84 27.35 -1.48
C TYR A 164 11.70 28.29 -1.85
N LEU A 165 11.11 28.95 -0.85
CA LEU A 165 9.98 29.85 -1.03
C LEU A 165 10.38 31.07 -1.88
N ASN A 166 11.58 31.61 -1.69
CA ASN A 166 12.15 32.66 -2.55
C ASN A 166 12.34 32.16 -3.99
N HIS A 167 12.91 30.98 -4.22
CA HIS A 167 13.05 30.42 -5.57
C HIS A 167 11.67 30.15 -6.25
N CYS A 168 10.67 29.73 -5.48
CA CYS A 168 9.29 29.61 -5.95
C CYS A 168 8.64 30.98 -6.23
N HIS A 169 8.99 32.03 -5.49
CA HIS A 169 8.55 33.41 -5.75
C HIS A 169 9.16 33.96 -7.05
N GLU A 170 10.48 33.85 -7.22
CA GLU A 170 11.21 34.27 -8.43
C GLU A 170 10.68 33.62 -9.71
N ARG A 171 10.13 32.40 -9.59
CA ARG A 171 9.51 31.66 -10.71
C ARG A 171 7.99 31.80 -10.81
N GLY A 172 7.37 32.63 -9.97
CA GLY A 172 5.93 32.89 -9.98
C GLY A 172 5.04 31.74 -9.49
N ALA A 173 5.62 30.70 -8.88
CA ALA A 173 4.89 29.52 -8.40
C ALA A 173 4.41 29.63 -6.94
N LEU A 174 4.96 30.58 -6.16
CA LEU A 174 4.66 30.69 -4.72
C LEU A 174 3.17 30.90 -4.42
N LEU A 175 2.48 31.79 -5.15
CA LEU A 175 1.05 32.06 -4.95
C LEU A 175 0.17 30.83 -5.24
N GLU A 176 0.55 29.97 -6.19
CA GLU A 176 -0.16 28.72 -6.47
C GLU A 176 0.00 27.70 -5.33
N MET A 177 1.08 27.79 -4.54
CA MET A 177 1.46 26.86 -3.48
C MET A 177 0.94 27.27 -2.09
N LEU A 178 0.55 28.54 -1.88
CA LEU A 178 -0.01 29.00 -0.61
C LEU A 178 -1.20 28.14 -0.08
N PRO A 179 -2.15 27.68 -0.90
CA PRO A 179 -3.23 26.81 -0.42
C PRO A 179 -2.74 25.47 0.14
N SER A 180 -1.68 24.88 -0.43
CA SER A 180 -1.06 23.65 0.10
C SER A 180 -0.20 23.87 1.35
N LEU A 181 0.08 25.13 1.71
CA LEU A 181 0.78 25.49 2.94
C LEU A 181 -0.17 25.93 4.05
N ALA A 182 -1.49 26.03 3.83
CA ALA A 182 -2.44 26.64 4.76
C ALA A 182 -2.41 26.03 6.18
N ASP A 183 -2.26 24.72 6.29
CA ASP A 183 -2.15 23.99 7.56
C ASP A 183 -0.69 23.79 8.03
N SER A 184 0.29 24.22 7.24
CA SER A 184 1.72 24.11 7.56
C SER A 184 2.23 25.36 8.29
N HIS A 185 3.16 25.14 9.22
CA HIS A 185 3.81 26.22 9.98
C HIS A 185 4.61 27.20 9.10
N TRP A 186 4.89 26.83 7.85
CA TRP A 186 5.55 27.67 6.84
C TRP A 186 4.63 28.69 6.15
N TYR A 187 3.31 28.67 6.38
CA TYR A 187 2.37 29.59 5.73
C TYR A 187 2.72 31.08 5.95
N GLY A 188 3.13 31.44 7.17
CA GLY A 188 3.53 32.82 7.51
C GLY A 188 4.71 33.28 6.67
N LEU A 189 5.80 32.50 6.67
CA LEU A 189 7.00 32.77 5.88
C LEU A 189 6.69 32.86 4.37
N ALA A 190 5.82 31.97 3.86
CA ALA A 190 5.40 31.97 2.48
C ALA A 190 4.54 33.20 2.12
N SER A 191 3.69 33.67 3.03
CA SER A 191 2.86 34.87 2.86
C SER A 191 3.70 36.15 2.89
N ASP A 192 4.65 36.23 3.83
CA ASP A 192 5.61 37.34 3.94
C ASP A 192 6.46 37.48 2.67
N ILE A 193 7.00 36.37 2.14
CA ILE A 193 7.78 36.34 0.88
C ILE A 193 6.88 36.66 -0.32
N ALA A 194 5.60 36.25 -0.31
CA ALA A 194 4.64 36.64 -1.34
C ALA A 194 4.23 38.12 -1.28
N GLY A 195 4.59 38.84 -0.21
CA GLY A 195 4.20 40.24 0.01
C GLY A 195 2.73 40.42 0.38
N LEU A 196 2.08 39.37 0.91
CA LEU A 196 0.69 39.40 1.35
C LEU A 196 0.60 39.96 2.77
N SER A 197 -0.37 40.85 3.01
CA SER A 197 -0.70 41.29 4.36
C SER A 197 -1.36 40.15 5.13
N ALA A 198 -1.29 40.18 6.46
CA ALA A 198 -2.08 39.29 7.32
C ALA A 198 -3.61 39.43 7.11
N ASP A 199 -4.06 40.53 6.48
CA ASP A 199 -5.45 40.76 6.08
C ASP A 199 -5.83 40.10 4.73
N ASP A 200 -4.87 39.64 3.92
CA ASP A 200 -5.10 39.07 2.57
C ASP A 200 -5.32 37.55 2.56
N ALA A 201 -5.53 36.92 3.74
CA ALA A 201 -5.84 35.50 3.82
C ALA A 201 -7.10 35.16 3.00
N PRO A 202 -7.11 34.06 2.21
CA PRO A 202 -8.25 33.71 1.38
C PRO A 202 -9.44 33.29 2.24
N THR A 203 -10.29 34.26 2.54
CA THR A 203 -11.63 34.05 3.08
C THR A 203 -12.47 33.36 2.01
N HIS A 204 -12.38 32.03 1.96
CA HIS A 204 -13.37 31.19 1.28
C HIS A 204 -14.71 31.34 1.99
N SER A 205 -15.42 32.42 1.66
CA SER A 205 -16.79 32.69 2.06
C SER A 205 -17.71 31.69 1.36
N VAL A 206 -17.95 30.54 2.00
CA VAL A 206 -18.94 29.55 1.56
C VAL A 206 -20.34 30.06 1.93
N LEU A 207 -20.81 31.11 1.24
CA LEU A 207 -22.13 31.71 1.48
C LEU A 207 -22.93 32.09 0.21
N ASP A 208 -22.38 31.94 -1.00
CA ASP A 208 -23.07 32.31 -2.25
C ASP A 208 -23.70 31.12 -3.02
N TYR A 209 -24.08 30.05 -2.32
CA TYR A 209 -24.88 28.94 -2.85
C TYR A 209 -25.91 28.48 -1.81
N ASP A 210 -27.09 29.14 -1.77
CA ASP A 210 -28.43 28.52 -1.80
C ASP A 210 -29.60 29.48 -1.41
N GLU A 211 -29.75 30.65 -2.06
CA GLU A 211 -30.98 31.48 -1.93
C GLU A 211 -31.52 31.98 -3.29
N SER A 212 -31.63 31.11 -4.29
CA SER A 212 -32.30 31.49 -5.56
C SER A 212 -33.13 30.39 -6.24
N LYS A 213 -33.83 29.55 -5.45
CA LYS A 213 -34.92 28.71 -5.97
C LYS A 213 -35.91 28.19 -4.92
N SER A 214 -36.90 29.02 -4.55
CA SER A 214 -38.24 28.56 -4.11
C SER A 214 -39.26 29.70 -4.06
N ALA A 215 -39.69 30.18 -5.23
CA ALA A 215 -40.92 30.97 -5.34
C ALA A 215 -42.13 30.02 -5.36
N ALA A 216 -42.79 29.83 -4.21
CA ALA A 216 -44.05 29.09 -4.13
C ALA A 216 -45.24 30.04 -4.36
N PRO A 217 -46.19 29.71 -5.26
CA PRO A 217 -47.44 30.46 -5.39
C PRO A 217 -48.45 30.01 -4.32
N ALA A 218 -49.16 30.98 -3.72
CA ALA A 218 -50.22 30.72 -2.74
C ALA A 218 -51.59 30.52 -3.39
N SER A 219 -52.47 29.70 -2.76
CA SER A 219 -53.96 29.77 -2.68
C SER A 219 -54.54 28.37 -2.26
N PRO A 220 -55.83 28.21 -1.85
CA PRO A 220 -56.33 28.61 -0.53
C PRO A 220 -57.29 27.58 0.16
N GLN A 221 -57.54 27.79 1.47
CA GLN A 221 -58.73 27.41 2.28
C GLN A 221 -59.17 25.93 2.51
N LEU A 222 -59.44 25.64 3.80
CA LEU A 222 -60.23 24.52 4.40
C LEU A 222 -61.77 24.71 4.15
N PRO A 223 -62.70 23.76 4.49
CA PRO A 223 -62.76 22.82 5.64
C PRO A 223 -63.04 21.33 5.23
N ASP A 224 -63.40 20.32 6.06
CA ASP A 224 -63.80 20.21 7.49
C ASP A 224 -63.53 18.79 8.10
N LEU A 225 -64.08 18.51 9.29
CA LEU A 225 -64.03 17.30 10.16
C LEU A 225 -65.22 16.29 9.93
N PRO A 226 -65.45 15.18 10.71
CA PRO A 226 -64.74 14.60 11.90
C PRO A 226 -64.53 13.04 11.95
N GLY A 227 -63.86 12.55 13.01
CA GLY A 227 -64.02 11.20 13.61
C GLY A 227 -62.94 10.16 13.24
N GLU A 228 -62.54 9.20 14.09
CA GLU A 228 -62.82 8.91 15.51
C GLU A 228 -61.66 8.05 16.08
N ALA A 229 -61.60 7.78 17.40
CA ALA A 229 -60.43 7.16 18.07
C ALA A 229 -60.63 5.70 18.51
N SER A 230 -59.53 5.05 18.93
CA SER A 230 -59.43 3.83 19.75
C SER A 230 -59.45 2.45 19.07
N SER A 231 -58.37 1.66 19.21
CA SER A 231 -58.33 0.50 20.14
C SER A 231 -56.98 -0.25 20.09
N ASN A 232 -56.64 -0.94 21.18
CA ASN A 232 -55.41 -1.75 21.35
C ASN A 232 -55.61 -3.22 20.93
N GLU A 233 -54.47 -3.87 20.63
CA GLU A 233 -54.03 -5.28 20.84
C GLU A 233 -54.97 -6.30 21.56
N PRO A 234 -54.83 -7.65 21.37
CA PRO A 234 -53.54 -8.36 21.23
C PRO A 234 -53.51 -9.66 20.36
N GLU A 235 -52.35 -10.34 20.28
CA GLU A 235 -52.23 -11.77 20.67
C GLU A 235 -50.77 -12.31 20.75
N GLU A 236 -50.49 -13.19 21.72
CA GLU A 236 -49.17 -13.80 21.99
C GLU A 236 -48.95 -15.13 21.24
N GLY A 237 -47.71 -15.38 20.76
CA GLY A 237 -47.32 -16.61 20.07
C GLY A 237 -46.14 -17.36 20.71
N LEU A 238 -46.43 -18.24 21.68
CA LEU A 238 -45.51 -19.13 22.42
C LEU A 238 -44.20 -19.56 21.70
N ALA A 239 -43.05 -19.11 22.22
CA ALA A 239 -41.73 -19.61 21.82
C ALA A 239 -41.33 -20.92 22.56
N LYS A 240 -41.23 -22.04 21.84
CA LYS A 240 -40.70 -23.31 22.38
C LYS A 240 -39.17 -23.41 22.22
N ALA A 241 -38.48 -23.66 23.33
CA ALA A 241 -37.03 -23.87 23.36
C ALA A 241 -36.56 -25.05 22.50
N ARG A 242 -35.44 -24.86 21.77
CA ARG A 242 -34.69 -25.93 21.08
C ARG A 242 -33.21 -25.85 21.45
N LYS A 243 -32.62 -27.02 21.76
CA LYS A 243 -31.21 -27.18 22.16
C LYS A 243 -30.25 -26.80 21.00
N PRO A 244 -29.07 -26.24 21.28
CA PRO A 244 -28.10 -25.90 20.25
C PRO A 244 -27.53 -27.16 19.59
N ARG A 245 -27.80 -27.34 18.29
CA ARG A 245 -27.07 -28.31 17.45
C ARG A 245 -25.80 -27.63 16.97
N ILE A 246 -24.65 -28.14 17.41
CA ILE A 246 -23.33 -27.70 16.91
C ILE A 246 -23.29 -27.94 15.39
N ASN A 247 -23.06 -26.89 14.62
CA ASN A 247 -23.15 -26.92 13.17
C ASN A 247 -21.83 -27.41 12.54
N TRP A 248 -21.62 -28.73 12.55
CA TRP A 248 -20.39 -29.39 12.06
C TRP A 248 -19.99 -29.00 10.62
N ALA A 249 -20.96 -28.63 9.78
CA ALA A 249 -20.71 -28.18 8.41
C ALA A 249 -19.85 -26.91 8.32
N ALA A 250 -19.86 -26.04 9.34
CA ALA A 250 -19.08 -24.80 9.37
C ALA A 250 -17.64 -24.99 9.86
N LEU A 251 -17.33 -26.12 10.53
CA LEU A 251 -15.99 -26.41 11.06
C LEU A 251 -15.13 -27.24 10.10
N LEU A 252 -15.74 -28.11 9.29
CA LEU A 252 -15.06 -28.95 8.30
C LEU A 252 -14.07 -28.15 7.41
N PRO A 253 -14.45 -27.03 6.76
CA PRO A 253 -13.54 -26.29 5.87
C PRO A 253 -12.33 -25.68 6.59
N ARG A 254 -12.52 -25.25 7.85
CA ARG A 254 -11.46 -24.63 8.66
C ARG A 254 -10.46 -25.66 9.17
N VAL A 255 -10.93 -26.85 9.54
CA VAL A 255 -10.06 -27.97 9.95
C VAL A 255 -9.28 -28.50 8.74
N THR A 256 -9.91 -28.68 7.57
CA THR A 256 -9.19 -29.12 6.37
C THR A 256 -8.16 -28.10 5.90
N SER A 257 -8.46 -26.79 5.97
CA SER A 257 -7.53 -25.71 5.62
C SER A 257 -6.31 -25.68 6.54
N LEU A 258 -6.51 -25.81 7.86
CA LEU A 258 -5.40 -25.91 8.83
C LEU A 258 -4.53 -27.16 8.58
N VAL A 259 -5.14 -28.32 8.34
CA VAL A 259 -4.40 -29.55 8.03
C VAL A 259 -3.62 -29.41 6.72
N SER A 260 -4.18 -28.80 5.67
CA SER A 260 -3.47 -28.56 4.41
C SER A 260 -2.31 -27.56 4.57
N ALA A 261 -2.50 -26.47 5.32
CA ALA A 261 -1.45 -25.50 5.58
C ALA A 261 -0.31 -26.12 6.40
N SER A 262 -0.63 -26.89 7.45
CA SER A 262 0.36 -27.64 8.23
C SER A 262 1.11 -28.67 7.38
N LEU A 263 0.44 -29.37 6.48
CA LEU A 263 1.07 -30.34 5.58
C LEU A 263 2.02 -29.66 4.58
N ILE A 264 1.63 -28.51 4.02
CA ILE A 264 2.48 -27.70 3.12
C ILE A 264 3.73 -27.20 3.85
N VAL A 265 3.59 -26.68 5.08
CA VAL A 265 4.73 -26.25 5.90
C VAL A 265 5.65 -27.43 6.24
N LEU A 266 5.09 -28.60 6.58
CA LEU A 266 5.86 -29.81 6.84
C LEU A 266 6.65 -30.26 5.60
N LEU A 267 6.01 -30.29 4.42
CA LEU A 267 6.65 -30.66 3.15
C LEU A 267 7.74 -29.65 2.76
N ALA A 268 7.50 -28.35 2.95
CA ALA A 268 8.50 -27.31 2.71
C ALA A 268 9.71 -27.45 3.65
N ALA A 269 9.49 -27.75 4.93
CA ALA A 269 10.56 -28.01 5.90
C ALA A 269 11.37 -29.27 5.54
N VAL A 270 10.72 -30.36 5.14
CA VAL A 270 11.38 -31.59 4.67
C VAL A 270 12.18 -31.34 3.39
N LEU A 271 11.65 -30.57 2.43
CA LEU A 271 12.35 -30.20 1.21
C LEU A 271 13.58 -29.33 1.52
N PHE A 272 13.45 -28.36 2.41
CA PHE A 272 14.55 -27.51 2.86
C PHE A 272 15.66 -28.32 3.56
N LEU A 273 15.30 -29.27 4.42
CA LEU A 273 16.23 -30.20 5.07
C LEU A 273 16.94 -31.11 4.06
N ALA A 274 16.23 -31.62 3.05
CA ALA A 274 16.82 -32.45 2.00
C ALA A 274 17.80 -31.66 1.12
N VAL A 275 17.46 -30.43 0.73
CA VAL A 275 18.34 -29.55 -0.05
C VAL A 275 19.56 -29.12 0.78
N ALA A 276 19.36 -28.70 2.04
CA ALA A 276 20.45 -28.33 2.93
C ALA A 276 21.40 -29.52 3.22
N GLY A 277 20.85 -30.73 3.38
CA GLY A 277 21.63 -31.95 3.56
C GLY A 277 22.44 -32.36 2.31
N ALA A 278 21.90 -32.14 1.12
CA ALA A 278 22.61 -32.37 -0.14
C ALA A 278 23.75 -31.37 -0.40
N LEU A 279 23.63 -30.13 0.10
CA LEU A 279 24.65 -29.08 -0.02
C LEU A 279 25.69 -29.10 1.11
N HIS A 280 25.36 -29.60 2.31
CA HIS A 280 26.27 -29.69 3.45
C HIS A 280 26.15 -31.02 4.22
N PRO A 281 27.09 -31.98 4.00
CA PRO A 281 27.13 -33.26 4.72
C PRO A 281 27.01 -33.21 6.25
N PRO A 282 27.67 -32.31 7.00
CA PRO A 282 27.59 -32.32 8.47
C PRO A 282 26.22 -31.91 9.02
N ILE A 283 25.41 -31.18 8.24
CA ILE A 283 24.02 -30.83 8.62
C ILE A 283 23.12 -32.05 8.47
N TRP A 284 23.34 -32.86 7.44
CA TRP A 284 22.62 -34.11 7.22
C TRP A 284 22.85 -35.13 8.35
N GLU A 285 24.08 -35.31 8.81
CA GLU A 285 24.37 -36.22 9.93
C GLU A 285 23.71 -35.74 11.24
N ALA A 286 23.80 -34.45 11.57
CA ALA A 286 23.16 -33.89 12.76
C ALA A 286 21.62 -34.06 12.73
N THR A 287 21.00 -33.82 11.57
CA THR A 287 19.55 -33.99 11.40
C THR A 287 19.13 -35.46 11.42
N GLN A 288 19.93 -36.39 10.88
CA GLN A 288 19.68 -37.82 11.05
C GLN A 288 19.73 -38.26 12.52
N VAL A 289 20.74 -37.85 13.29
CA VAL A 289 20.88 -38.23 14.71
C VAL A 289 19.65 -37.81 15.53
N ILE A 290 19.07 -36.64 15.23
CA ILE A 290 17.88 -36.12 15.93
C ILE A 290 16.58 -36.75 15.41
N ALA A 291 16.43 -36.91 14.09
CA ALA A 291 15.17 -37.37 13.48
C ALA A 291 14.95 -38.89 13.57
N ARG A 292 16.03 -39.70 13.53
CA ARG A 292 15.95 -41.17 13.51
C ARG A 292 15.17 -41.78 14.69
N PRO A 293 15.42 -41.43 15.98
CA PRO A 293 14.66 -42.00 17.08
C PRO A 293 13.16 -41.61 17.04
N VAL A 294 12.84 -40.40 16.56
CA VAL A 294 11.45 -39.95 16.39
C VAL A 294 10.77 -40.73 15.25
N TRP A 295 11.48 -40.96 14.15
CA TRP A 295 11.00 -41.73 13.01
C TRP A 295 10.77 -43.20 13.36
N ASP A 296 11.71 -43.84 14.05
CA ASP A 296 11.59 -45.23 14.49
C ASP A 296 10.40 -45.41 15.44
N GLN A 297 10.20 -44.47 16.37
CA GLN A 297 9.06 -44.47 17.29
C GLN A 297 7.72 -44.23 16.58
N LEU A 298 7.70 -43.41 15.53
CA LEU A 298 6.52 -43.16 14.70
C LEU A 298 6.18 -44.38 13.83
N MET A 299 7.17 -45.06 13.26
CA MET A 299 6.99 -46.30 12.50
C MET A 299 6.43 -47.43 13.38
N VAL A 300 6.96 -47.63 14.59
CA VAL A 300 6.42 -48.62 15.55
C VAL A 300 4.96 -48.31 15.91
N TRP A 301 4.61 -47.03 16.08
CA TRP A 301 3.22 -46.61 16.33
C TRP A 301 2.31 -46.85 15.11
N LEU A 302 2.82 -46.60 13.90
CA LEU A 302 2.11 -46.83 12.64
C LEU A 302 1.83 -48.32 12.40
N GLU A 303 2.79 -49.19 12.67
CA GLU A 303 2.64 -50.65 12.59
C GLU A 303 1.59 -51.18 13.59
N GLN A 304 1.59 -50.67 14.82
CA GLN A 304 0.55 -51.00 15.81
C GLN A 304 -0.85 -50.52 15.42
N LEU A 305 -0.94 -49.43 14.65
CA LEU A 305 -2.19 -48.94 14.07
C LEU A 305 -2.66 -49.80 12.91
N LEU A 306 -1.78 -50.12 11.97
CA LEU A 306 -2.05 -51.01 10.83
C LEU A 306 -2.47 -52.41 11.28
N ALA A 307 -1.85 -52.94 12.35
CA ALA A 307 -2.22 -54.22 12.95
C ALA A 307 -3.62 -54.24 13.62
N LYS A 308 -4.22 -53.07 13.89
CA LYS A 308 -5.56 -52.92 14.46
C LYS A 308 -6.67 -52.69 13.43
N ILE A 309 -6.32 -52.53 12.15
CA ILE A 309 -7.30 -52.42 11.07
C ILE A 309 -7.67 -53.85 10.63
N PRO A 310 -8.93 -54.29 10.79
CA PRO A 310 -9.36 -55.58 10.24
C PRO A 310 -9.30 -55.54 8.72
N ARG A 311 -8.77 -56.61 8.12
CA ARG A 311 -8.75 -56.84 6.66
C ARG A 311 -10.12 -57.27 6.15
#